data_AF-A0A844C237-F1
#
_entry.id   AF-A0A844C237-F1
#
_cell.length_a   1.000
_cell.length_b   1.000
_cell.length_c   1.000
_cell.angle_alpha   90.00
_cell.angle_beta   90.00
_cell.angle_gamma   90.00
#
_symmetry.space_group_name_H-M   'P 1'
#
loop_
_entity.id
_entity.type
_entity.pdbx_description
1 polymer ?
#
loop_
_entity_poly.entity_id
_entity_poly.type
_entity_poly.pdbx_seq_one_letter_code
_entity_poly.pdbx_strand_id
1 'polypeptide(L)' 'MLYRIGDGFINPLTPMQVYIPLVLAVIKRYDKKAGLGTLMSNVLPYSVAIAIAWMLMIIVWYLLGLPLGPDSPVYLN' A
#
# COMPACT_ATOMS: atom_id res chain seq x y z
N MET A 1 -6.04 -13.36 -1.06
CA MET A 1 -6.22 -11.99 -1.61
C MET A 1 -6.03 -10.92 -0.54
N LEU A 2 -6.77 -10.98 0.59
CA LEU A 2 -6.66 -10.00 1.68
C LEU A 2 -5.22 -9.76 2.18
N TYR A 3 -4.43 -10.83 2.36
CA TYR A 3 -3.03 -10.71 2.77
C TYR A 3 -2.19 -9.87 1.80
N ARG A 4 -2.34 -10.08 0.49
CA ARG A 4 -1.57 -9.36 -0.55
C ARG A 4 -1.93 -7.88 -0.58
N ILE A 5 -3.19 -7.58 -0.31
CA ILE A 5 -3.71 -6.22 -0.28
C ILE A 5 -3.19 -5.50 0.98
N GLY A 6 -3.26 -6.16 2.14
CA GLY A 6 -2.71 -5.67 3.41
C GLY A 6 -1.22 -5.36 3.33
N ASP A 7 -0.43 -6.28 2.79
CA ASP A 7 1.02 -6.15 2.65
C ASP A 7 1.40 -4.94 1.76
N GLY A 8 0.67 -4.74 0.65
CA GLY A 8 0.98 -3.74 -0.37
C GLY A 8 1.00 -2.28 0.12
N PHE A 9 0.08 -1.88 1.00
CA PHE A 9 0.01 -0.49 1.47
C PHE A 9 0.78 -0.23 2.78
N ILE A 10 1.16 -1.30 3.51
CA ILE A 10 1.96 -1.22 4.75
C ILE A 10 3.47 -1.27 4.45
N ASN A 11 3.91 -1.90 3.37
CA ASN A 11 5.32 -1.97 2.99
C ASN A 11 6.00 -0.57 2.91
N PRO A 12 5.40 0.44 2.26
CA PRO A 12 5.99 1.78 2.21
C PRO A 12 6.08 2.48 3.57
N LEU A 13 5.24 2.06 4.55
CA LEU A 13 5.23 2.59 5.91
C LEU A 13 6.24 1.90 6.84
N THR A 14 6.98 0.90 6.37
CA THR A 14 7.90 0.15 7.24
C THR A 14 9.27 0.83 7.29
N PRO A 15 9.66 1.44 8.43
CA PRO A 15 10.93 2.15 8.54
C PRO A 15 12.15 1.21 8.50
N MET A 16 11.93 -0.08 8.76
CA MET A 16 12.94 -1.13 8.74
C MET A 16 13.17 -1.72 7.34
N GLN A 17 12.50 -1.20 6.31
CA GLN A 17 12.69 -1.68 4.95
C GLN A 17 14.10 -1.36 4.45
N VAL A 18 14.78 -2.37 3.90
CA VAL A 18 16.20 -2.31 3.48
C VAL A 18 16.49 -1.17 2.49
N TYR A 19 15.47 -0.71 1.76
CA TYR A 19 15.57 0.37 0.78
C TYR A 19 15.46 1.79 1.36
N ILE A 20 15.07 1.96 2.63
CA ILE A 20 14.87 3.28 3.26
C ILE A 20 16.12 4.17 3.18
N PRO A 21 17.35 3.68 3.47
CA PRO A 21 18.56 4.50 3.34
C PRO A 21 18.81 4.98 1.90
N LEU A 22 18.52 4.14 0.90
CA LEU A 22 18.66 4.50 -0.51
C LEU A 22 17.67 5.60 -0.90
N VAL A 23 16.40 5.46 -0.51
CA VAL A 23 15.36 6.46 -0.77
C VAL A 23 15.68 7.79 -0.08
N LEU A 24 16.12 7.74 1.19
CA LEU A 24 16.56 8.93 1.92
C LEU A 24 17.76 9.62 1.25
N ALA A 25 18.72 8.86 0.72
CA ALA A 25 19.84 9.42 -0.03
C ALA A 25 19.39 10.15 -1.29
N VAL A 26 18.36 9.66 -1.98
CA VAL A 26 17.76 10.33 -3.15
C VAL A 26 17.01 11.59 -2.72
N ILE A 27 16.15 11.52 -1.71
CA ILE A 27 15.39 12.70 -1.23
C ILE A 27 16.34 13.80 -0.73
N LYS A 28 17.43 13.42 -0.06
CA LYS A 28 18.44 14.38 0.41
C LYS A 28 19.15 15.17 -0.70
N ARG A 29 19.08 14.71 -1.95
CA ARG A 29 19.56 15.50 -3.10
C ARG A 29 18.67 16.70 -3.39
N TYR A 30 17.38 16.61 -3.06
CA TYR A 30 16.39 17.66 -3.28
C TYR A 30 16.08 18.46 -2.01
N ASP A 31 16.03 17.79 -0.86
CA ASP A 31 15.82 18.42 0.46
C ASP A 31 16.85 17.91 1.47
N LYS A 32 17.86 18.74 1.76
CA LYS A 32 18.95 18.41 2.69
C LYS A 32 18.48 18.19 4.14
N LYS A 33 17.31 18.71 4.51
CA LYS A 33 16.72 18.55 5.86
C LYS A 33 15.84 17.29 5.97
N ALA A 34 15.54 16.63 4.85
CA ALA A 34 14.71 15.45 4.86
C ALA A 34 15.32 14.32 5.70
N GLY A 35 14.53 13.82 6.64
CA GLY A 35 14.85 12.67 7.47
C GLY A 35 13.83 11.55 7.33
N LEU A 36 13.95 10.52 8.17
CA LEU A 36 13.00 9.40 8.19
C LEU A 36 11.57 9.89 8.43
N GLY A 37 11.36 10.84 9.35
CA GLY A 37 10.05 11.42 9.62
C GLY A 37 9.43 12.14 8.42
N THR A 38 10.23 12.85 7.63
CA THR A 38 9.76 13.53 6.41
C THR A 38 9.32 12.52 5.35
N LEU A 39 10.11 11.45 5.17
CA LEU A 39 9.75 10.36 4.27
C LEU A 39 8.45 9.68 4.73
N MET A 40 8.37 9.31 6.00
CA MET A 40 7.19 8.65 6.56
C MET A 40 5.93 9.51 6.48
N SER A 41 6.04 10.80 6.78
CA SER A 41 4.93 11.76 6.68
C SER A 41 4.47 11.95 5.24
N ASN A 42 5.39 11.92 4.28
CA ASN A 42 5.07 12.00 2.86
C ASN A 42 4.37 10.74 2.34
N VAL A 43 4.78 9.56 2.81
CA VAL A 43 4.25 8.27 2.32
C VAL A 43 2.91 7.91 2.99
N LEU A 44 2.68 8.35 4.23
CA LEU A 44 1.45 8.12 4.98
C LEU A 44 0.14 8.46 4.24
N PRO A 45 -0.05 9.66 3.65
CA PRO A 45 -1.28 9.97 2.92
C PRO A 45 -1.50 9.07 1.71
N TYR A 46 -0.43 8.67 1.01
CA TYR A 46 -0.54 7.72 -0.10
C TYR A 46 -0.96 6.32 0.38
N SER A 47 -0.36 5.83 1.46
CA SER A 47 -0.73 4.53 2.05
C SER A 47 -2.21 4.51 2.46
N VAL A 48 -2.71 5.60 3.06
CA VAL A 48 -4.15 5.71 3.41
C VAL A 48 -5.03 5.73 2.16
N ALA A 49 -4.68 6.51 1.14
CA ALA A 49 -5.43 6.57 -0.11
C ALA A 49 -5.49 5.21 -0.82
N ILE A 50 -4.36 4.50 -0.87
CA ILE A 50 -4.26 3.15 -1.45
C ILE A 50 -5.08 2.15 -0.63
N ALA A 51 -5.03 2.22 0.70
CA ALA A 51 -5.82 1.34 1.56
C ALA A 51 -7.33 1.50 1.32
N ILE A 52 -7.80 2.75 1.22
CA ILE A 52 -9.21 3.06 0.91
C ILE A 52 -9.57 2.57 -0.50
N ALA A 53 -8.74 2.87 -1.51
CA ALA A 53 -8.99 2.46 -2.88
C ALA A 53 -9.08 0.93 -3.03
N TRP A 54 -8.18 0.20 -2.38
CA TRP A 54 -8.21 -1.27 -2.38
C TRP A 54 -9.41 -1.83 -1.63
N MET A 55 -9.79 -1.24 -0.50
CA MET A 55 -10.99 -1.64 0.23
C MET A 55 -12.24 -1.49 -0.63
N LEU A 56 -12.40 -0.34 -1.30
CA LEU A 56 -13.50 -0.09 -2.22
C LEU A 56 -13.49 -1.06 -3.40
N MET A 57 -12.31 -1.33 -3.98
CA MET A 57 -12.17 -2.29 -5.08
C MET A 57 -12.67 -3.68 -4.69
N ILE A 58 -12.27 -4.20 -3.52
CA ILE A 58 -12.74 -5.52 -3.05
C ILE A 58 -14.24 -5.52 -2.84
N ILE A 59 -14.79 -4.47 -2.22
CA ILE A 59 -16.24 -4.38 -1.96
C ILE A 59 -17.00 -4.45 -3.29
N VAL A 60 -16.59 -3.66 -4.28
CA VAL A 60 -17.21 -3.68 -5.62
C VAL A 60 -17.02 -5.04 -6.29
N TRP A 61 -15.84 -5.65 -6.18
CA TRP A 61 -15.57 -6.97 -6.76
C TRP A 61 -16.45 -8.08 -6.16
N TYR A 62 -16.67 -8.04 -4.84
CA TYR A 62 -17.56 -8.95 -4.13
C TYR A 62 -19.02 -8.76 -4.54
N LEU A 63 -19.48 -7.51 -4.67
CA LEU A 63 -20.85 -7.20 -5.10
C LEU A 63 -21.14 -7.64 -6.54
N LEU A 64 -20.13 -7.65 -7.41
CA LEU A 64 -20.23 -8.12 -8.78
C LEU A 64 -20.15 -9.66 -8.90
N GLY A 65 -19.87 -10.38 -7.81
CA GLY A 65 -19.76 -11.85 -7.80
C GLY A 65 -18.64 -12.40 -8.70
N LEU A 66 -17.65 -11.57 -9.05
CA LEU A 66 -16.57 -11.97 -9.95
C LEU A 66 -15.64 -12.97 -9.25
N PRO A 67 -15.23 -14.06 -9.91
CA PRO A 67 -14.29 -15.01 -9.33
C PRO A 67 -12.98 -14.29 -8.98
N LEU A 68 -12.43 -14.59 -7.80
CA LEU A 68 -11.18 -13.97 -7.32
C LEU A 68 -9.94 -14.56 -8.02
N GLY A 69 -10.14 -15.62 -8.81
CA GLY A 69 -9.14 -16.29 -9.62
C GLY A 69 -9.76 -17.47 -10.37
N PRO A 70 -8.99 -18.12 -11.25
CA PRO A 70 -9.40 -19.36 -11.90
C PRO A 70 -9.83 -20.37 -10.83
N ASP A 71 -11.02 -20.96 -11.00
CA ASP A 71 -11.59 -21.94 -10.07
C ASP A 71 -11.79 -21.44 -8.62
N SER A 72 -11.88 -20.10 -8.42
CA SER A 72 -12.13 -19.47 -7.12
C SER A 72 -13.43 -18.64 -7.16
N PRO A 73 -14.59 -19.29 -7.22
CA PRO A 73 -15.89 -18.60 -7.22
C PRO A 73 -16.12 -17.90 -5.88
N VAL A 74 -16.73 -16.71 -5.95
CA VAL A 74 -17.18 -15.96 -4.77
C VAL A 74 -18.58 -16.42 -4.42
N TYR A 75 -18.72 -17.15 -3.31
CA TYR A 75 -20.02 -17.53 -2.79
C TYR A 75 -20.59 -16.37 -1.94
N LEU A 76 -21.38 -15.49 -2.56
CA LEU A 76 -22.43 -14.78 -1.84
C LEU A 76 -23.67 -15.69 -1.87
N ASN A 77 -24.31 -15.92 -0.71
CA ASN A 77 -25.52 -16.75 -0.56
C ASN A 77 -26.58 -16.46 -1.63
#